data_AF-A0A7W8JAC6-F1
#
_entry.id   AF-A0A7W8JAC6-F1
#
_cell.length_a   1.000
_cell.length_b   1.000
_cell.length_c   1.000
_cell.angle_alpha   90.00
_cell.angle_beta   90.00
_cell.angle_gamma   90.00
#
_symmetry.space_group_name_H-M   'P 1'
#
loop_
_entity.id
_entity.type
_entity.pdbx_description
1 polymer ?
#
loop_
_entity_poly.entity_id
_entity_poly.type
_entity_poly.pdbx_seq_one_letter_code
_entity_poly.pdbx_strand_id
1 'polypeptide(L)'
;MGVLLFSVALPLFAARGPEPPLRLPLEPFGFQPLSQQFLLAGSSMLTIHYVDNQHLLLTFSARHLLKRLPDEPEDDMDRTIDAVLLELPSGHVLARTTWRTHDHGQYLWSLGHGHFLLRIRDTLTTFAPLANLATGQPFAEHPFLSTDDRRIAVIILSSDADLLTIETIKRTPPAPKRKTPLFGPTPVEPAPEPKVVQINFYRLHVPTEPGAQVRASPAGAVRSRGAGSIPVSVAGYLSTVDQGHQHYAFDFHSYAGKVDELSPFDSTCPPFPLFVSHSEFIVFGCRTGHTISAVGGFNMRGQEMWEQGLFGDFIAPSLVYAPSSGRFALSRVLLHSSAVADQPISADEISAQTVVVYQTDSGKQILRADCTPVERAGQNFALAPDGLSLALIHADAIEIYRLPPLTPKEENAVKLAQTSAPPENDLPVRFATQLSPSAEEADSTVQPEAQPANAVAPTPGNSTPPDAAQTPPPADTAPAPKPSGDAVQASGDPSPEEHRKPPTLYTLPTDKPSDRPSSSDRPKDTPQ
;
A
#
# COMPACT_ATOMS: atom_id res chain seq x y z
N MET A 1 9.52 -76.84 13.27
CA MET A 1 9.53 -75.52 12.60
C MET A 1 8.14 -74.92 12.74
N GLY A 2 8.00 -73.84 13.50
CA GLY A 2 6.76 -73.07 13.61
C GLY A 2 7.15 -71.60 13.77
N VAL A 3 6.85 -70.78 12.77
CA VAL A 3 7.21 -69.36 12.72
C VAL A 3 6.01 -68.57 13.24
N LEU A 4 6.20 -67.85 14.34
CA LEU A 4 5.27 -66.82 14.83
C LEU A 4 5.56 -65.51 14.07
N LEU A 5 4.56 -65.00 13.34
CA LEU A 5 4.55 -63.62 12.85
C LEU A 5 3.93 -62.70 13.92
N PHE A 6 4.73 -61.74 14.38
CA PHE A 6 4.23 -60.60 15.15
C PHE A 6 3.79 -59.50 14.17
N SER A 7 2.48 -59.25 14.09
CA SER A 7 1.93 -58.08 13.43
C SER A 7 2.07 -56.86 14.34
N VAL A 8 2.97 -55.95 13.98
CA VAL A 8 3.07 -54.61 14.58
C VAL A 8 1.98 -53.74 13.96
N ALA A 9 0.92 -53.47 14.72
CA ALA A 9 -0.09 -52.50 14.33
C ALA A 9 0.45 -51.09 14.59
N LEU A 10 0.78 -50.35 13.52
CA LEU A 10 1.04 -48.92 13.59
C LEU A 10 -0.29 -48.17 13.82
N PRO A 11 -0.35 -47.22 14.77
CA PRO A 11 -1.53 -46.39 14.93
C PRO A 11 -1.67 -45.47 13.72
N LEU A 12 -2.77 -45.63 12.98
CA LEU A 12 -3.25 -44.66 12.01
C LEU A 12 -3.64 -43.38 12.76
N PHE A 13 -2.73 -42.40 12.81
CA PHE A 13 -3.11 -41.02 13.11
C PHE A 13 -3.94 -40.51 11.94
N ALA A 14 -5.26 -40.64 12.05
CA ALA A 14 -6.17 -39.91 11.19
C ALA A 14 -5.90 -38.41 11.38
N ALA A 15 -5.48 -37.73 10.31
CA ALA A 15 -5.37 -36.29 10.29
C ALA A 15 -6.74 -35.71 10.68
N ARG A 16 -6.86 -35.18 11.91
CA ARG A 16 -8.03 -34.39 12.29
C ARG A 16 -8.14 -33.24 11.30
N GLY A 17 -9.30 -33.06 10.68
CA GLY A 17 -9.60 -31.85 9.94
C GLY A 17 -9.42 -30.60 10.81
N PRO A 18 -9.33 -29.41 10.23
CA PRO A 18 -9.20 -28.17 10.99
C PRO A 18 -10.31 -28.07 12.03
N GLU A 19 -9.96 -27.62 13.24
CA GLU A 19 -10.95 -27.35 14.30
C GLU A 19 -11.97 -26.34 13.76
N PRO A 20 -13.28 -26.57 13.93
CA PRO A 20 -14.28 -25.60 13.49
C PRO A 20 -14.03 -24.26 14.19
N PRO A 21 -14.23 -23.13 13.49
CA PRO A 21 -14.03 -21.82 14.10
C PRO A 21 -15.02 -21.61 15.25
N LEU A 22 -14.57 -20.88 16.28
CA LEU A 22 -15.47 -20.34 17.29
C LEU A 22 -16.37 -19.30 16.60
N ARG A 23 -17.69 -19.42 16.79
CA ARG A 23 -18.67 -18.54 16.16
C ARG A 23 -19.41 -17.71 17.21
N LEU A 24 -19.35 -16.39 17.09
CA LEU A 24 -20.07 -15.43 17.93
C LEU A 24 -21.14 -14.71 17.08
N PRO A 25 -22.44 -14.90 17.33
CA PRO A 25 -23.48 -14.22 16.56
C PRO A 25 -23.40 -12.71 16.78
N LEU A 26 -23.65 -11.93 15.74
CA LEU A 26 -23.58 -10.46 15.78
C LEU A 26 -24.88 -9.81 16.29
N GLU A 27 -26.02 -10.49 16.13
CA GLU A 27 -27.35 -9.98 16.54
C GLU A 27 -27.38 -9.51 18.01
N PRO A 28 -26.85 -10.26 19.02
CA PRO A 28 -26.85 -9.81 20.41
C PRO A 28 -26.08 -8.52 20.65
N PHE A 29 -25.18 -8.14 19.74
CA PHE A 29 -24.43 -6.90 19.82
C PHE A 29 -25.20 -5.70 19.26
N GLY A 30 -26.37 -5.91 18.64
CA GLY A 30 -27.16 -4.86 17.98
C GLY A 30 -26.79 -4.65 16.51
N PHE A 31 -25.96 -5.52 15.95
CA PHE A 31 -25.60 -5.46 14.54
C PHE A 31 -26.83 -5.70 13.65
N GLN A 32 -26.92 -4.90 12.59
CA GLN A 32 -27.91 -5.09 11.54
C GLN A 32 -27.18 -5.26 10.21
N PRO A 33 -27.67 -6.15 9.31
CA PRO A 33 -27.09 -6.31 7.99
C PRO A 33 -26.96 -4.98 7.25
N LEU A 34 -25.76 -4.74 6.73
CA LEU A 34 -25.40 -3.52 6.00
C LEU A 34 -25.80 -3.66 4.53
N SER A 35 -26.10 -2.53 3.87
CA SER A 35 -26.37 -2.53 2.43
C SER A 35 -25.09 -2.85 1.65
N GLN A 36 -25.17 -3.79 0.73
CA GLN A 36 -24.06 -4.15 -0.15
C GLN A 36 -23.51 -2.94 -0.91
N GLN A 37 -24.36 -1.99 -1.29
CA GLN A 37 -23.92 -0.78 -2.00
C GLN A 37 -22.82 -0.01 -1.25
N PHE A 38 -22.90 0.10 0.09
CA PHE A 38 -21.90 0.81 0.87
C PHE A 38 -20.60 0.00 1.01
N LEU A 39 -20.73 -1.30 1.25
CA LEU A 39 -19.59 -2.20 1.42
C LEU A 39 -18.74 -2.29 0.14
N LEU A 40 -19.38 -2.28 -1.02
CA LEU A 40 -18.72 -2.39 -2.33
C LEU A 40 -18.23 -1.03 -2.86
N ALA A 41 -18.80 0.08 -2.37
CA ALA A 41 -18.28 1.43 -2.63
C ALA A 41 -16.97 1.72 -1.89
N GLY A 42 -16.47 0.79 -1.05
CA GLY A 42 -15.24 0.99 -0.24
C GLY A 42 -15.48 1.84 1.01
N SER A 43 -16.74 1.98 1.44
CA SER A 43 -17.04 2.63 2.71
C SER A 43 -16.67 1.71 3.88
N SER A 44 -16.02 2.25 4.91
CA SER A 44 -15.78 1.53 6.16
C SER A 44 -17.08 1.50 6.95
N MET A 45 -17.79 0.36 6.96
CA MET A 45 -19.09 0.26 7.64
C MET A 45 -19.07 -0.74 8.79
N LEU A 46 -18.05 -1.60 8.84
CA LEU A 46 -17.83 -2.62 9.84
C LEU A 46 -16.31 -2.75 10.03
N THR A 47 -15.84 -2.77 11.27
CA THR A 47 -14.44 -3.12 11.54
C THR A 47 -14.35 -4.14 12.65
N ILE A 48 -13.35 -5.01 12.56
CA ILE A 48 -12.97 -5.93 13.62
C ILE A 48 -11.48 -5.80 13.84
N HIS A 49 -11.07 -5.68 15.10
CA HIS A 49 -9.67 -5.62 15.48
C HIS A 49 -9.43 -6.38 16.77
N TYR A 50 -8.29 -7.06 16.88
CA TYR A 50 -7.81 -7.55 18.17
C TYR A 50 -7.27 -6.38 18.99
N VAL A 51 -7.69 -6.32 20.26
CA VAL A 51 -7.11 -5.42 21.28
C VAL A 51 -5.88 -6.09 21.88
N ASP A 52 -6.01 -7.38 22.19
CA ASP A 52 -4.95 -8.31 22.56
C ASP A 52 -5.34 -9.71 22.03
N ASN A 53 -4.73 -10.80 22.51
CA ASN A 53 -5.06 -12.16 22.02
C ASN A 53 -6.41 -12.71 22.55
N GLN A 54 -7.10 -11.99 23.44
CA GLN A 54 -8.30 -12.44 24.14
C GLN A 54 -9.48 -11.46 24.02
N HIS A 55 -9.28 -10.31 23.39
CA HIS A 55 -10.30 -9.27 23.29
C HIS A 55 -10.40 -8.72 21.87
N LEU A 56 -11.63 -8.51 21.42
CA LEU A 56 -11.95 -7.91 20.13
C LEU A 56 -12.61 -6.55 20.34
N LEU A 57 -12.26 -5.60 19.47
CA LEU A 57 -13.02 -4.38 19.25
C LEU A 57 -13.79 -4.56 17.94
N LEU A 58 -15.11 -4.63 18.05
CA LEU A 58 -16.05 -4.67 16.92
C LEU A 58 -16.69 -3.30 16.77
N THR A 59 -16.73 -2.76 15.56
CA THR A 59 -17.46 -1.52 15.27
C THR A 59 -18.36 -1.66 14.07
N PHE A 60 -19.54 -1.05 14.09
CA PHE A 60 -20.47 -1.13 12.95
C PHE A 60 -21.37 0.10 12.86
N SER A 61 -21.81 0.41 11.64
CA SER A 61 -22.77 1.49 11.40
C SER A 61 -24.12 1.16 12.01
N ALA A 62 -24.57 2.00 12.94
CA ALA A 62 -25.83 1.86 13.65
C ALA A 62 -26.92 2.73 13.00
N ARG A 63 -28.09 2.15 12.78
CA ARG A 63 -29.22 2.85 12.14
C ARG A 63 -30.02 3.62 13.20
N HIS A 64 -29.59 4.84 13.49
CA HIS A 64 -30.29 5.75 14.39
C HIS A 64 -30.73 7.03 13.68
N LEU A 65 -31.80 7.65 14.18
CA LEU A 65 -32.16 9.01 13.77
C LEU A 65 -31.10 9.97 14.31
N LEU A 66 -30.44 10.68 13.39
CA LEU A 66 -29.42 11.66 13.73
C LEU A 66 -30.06 13.04 13.92
N LYS A 67 -29.70 13.71 15.02
CA LYS A 67 -30.04 15.12 15.21
C LYS A 67 -29.08 15.96 14.37
N ARG A 68 -29.63 16.80 13.49
CA ARG A 68 -28.85 17.77 12.72
C ARG A 68 -28.08 18.70 13.65
N LEU A 69 -26.79 18.90 13.39
CA LEU A 69 -25.99 19.86 14.16
C LEU A 69 -26.19 21.27 13.58
N PRO A 70 -26.22 22.32 14.41
CA PRO A 70 -26.02 23.67 13.92
C PRO A 70 -24.61 23.71 13.32
N ASP A 71 -24.47 24.14 12.07
CA ASP A 71 -23.20 24.25 11.33
C ASP A 71 -22.63 22.97 10.67
N GLU A 72 -23.48 21.98 10.38
CA GLU A 72 -23.12 20.80 9.58
C GLU A 72 -22.94 21.17 8.09
N PRO A 73 -21.75 21.02 7.49
CA PRO A 73 -21.52 21.25 6.07
C PRO A 73 -22.42 20.40 5.18
N GLU A 74 -22.73 20.91 3.98
CA GLU A 74 -23.61 20.20 3.03
C GLU A 74 -23.02 18.88 2.51
N ASP A 75 -21.69 18.71 2.59
CA ASP A 75 -20.96 17.53 2.12
C ASP A 75 -20.75 16.46 3.20
N ASP A 76 -21.17 16.71 4.44
CA ASP A 76 -21.11 15.73 5.52
C ASP A 76 -22.05 14.55 5.24
N MET A 77 -21.50 13.35 5.40
CA MET A 77 -22.25 12.09 5.34
C MET A 77 -22.30 11.49 6.72
N ASP A 78 -23.07 12.15 7.58
CA ASP A 78 -23.15 11.80 9.00
C ASP A 78 -23.73 10.41 9.23
N ARG A 79 -23.05 9.67 10.11
CA ARG A 79 -23.47 8.33 10.54
C ARG A 79 -23.07 8.10 11.99
N THR A 80 -23.78 7.17 12.61
CA THR A 80 -23.46 6.65 13.93
C THR A 80 -22.70 5.34 13.81
N ILE A 81 -21.61 5.19 14.54
CA ILE A 81 -20.85 3.95 14.67
C ILE A 81 -20.97 3.47 16.11
N ASP A 82 -21.51 2.27 16.31
CA ASP A 82 -21.42 1.59 17.60
C ASP A 82 -20.10 0.84 17.70
N ALA A 83 -19.46 0.90 18.86
CA ALA A 83 -18.21 0.21 19.16
C ALA A 83 -18.39 -0.66 20.40
N VAL A 84 -18.02 -1.93 20.29
CA VAL A 84 -18.24 -2.97 21.30
C VAL A 84 -16.93 -3.68 21.61
N LEU A 85 -16.53 -3.66 22.87
CA LEU A 85 -15.39 -4.43 23.38
C LEU A 85 -15.88 -5.81 23.85
N LEU A 86 -15.33 -6.87 23.27
CA LEU A 86 -15.73 -8.26 23.49
C LEU A 86 -14.59 -9.05 24.13
N GLU A 87 -14.94 -9.93 25.07
CA GLU A 87 -14.05 -10.97 25.60
C GLU A 87 -14.17 -12.27 24.80
N LEU A 88 -13.04 -12.95 24.57
CA LEU A 88 -12.96 -14.26 23.94
C LEU A 88 -12.63 -15.35 24.97
N PRO A 89 -13.18 -16.57 24.82
CA PRO A 89 -14.09 -17.01 23.75
C PRO A 89 -15.57 -16.72 24.06
N SER A 90 -15.89 -16.08 25.19
CA SER A 90 -17.25 -15.96 25.72
C SER A 90 -18.18 -15.11 24.84
N GLY A 91 -17.64 -14.15 24.09
CA GLY A 91 -18.41 -13.11 23.42
C GLY A 91 -19.03 -12.11 24.40
N HIS A 92 -18.59 -12.09 25.66
CA HIS A 92 -19.13 -11.20 26.67
C HIS A 92 -18.76 -9.75 26.36
N VAL A 93 -19.75 -8.86 26.41
CA VAL A 93 -19.54 -7.43 26.18
C VAL A 93 -18.96 -6.80 27.44
N LEU A 94 -17.72 -6.36 27.36
CA LEU A 94 -17.03 -5.68 28.47
C LEU A 94 -17.38 -4.18 28.50
N ALA A 95 -17.54 -3.56 27.33
CA ALA A 95 -17.84 -2.15 27.20
C ALA A 95 -18.50 -1.84 25.85
N ARG A 96 -19.23 -0.71 25.80
CA ARG A 96 -19.80 -0.16 24.57
C ARG A 96 -19.70 1.36 24.55
N THR A 97 -19.51 1.92 23.36
CA THR A 97 -19.68 3.36 23.09
C THR A 97 -20.29 3.57 21.71
N THR A 98 -20.59 4.82 21.39
CA THR A 98 -21.13 5.25 20.12
C THR A 98 -20.39 6.51 19.65
N TRP A 99 -19.93 6.50 18.40
CA TRP A 99 -19.29 7.64 17.75
C TRP A 99 -20.16 8.22 16.65
N ARG A 100 -20.11 9.54 16.45
CA ARG A 100 -20.67 10.20 15.27
C ARG A 100 -19.52 10.51 14.32
N THR A 101 -19.57 9.98 13.11
CA THR A 101 -18.58 10.25 12.06
C THR A 101 -19.24 11.03 10.92
N HIS A 102 -18.47 11.84 10.20
CA HIS A 102 -18.97 12.80 9.21
C HIS A 102 -18.73 12.38 7.75
N ASP A 103 -18.19 11.18 7.53
CA ASP A 103 -17.93 10.64 6.21
C ASP A 103 -17.94 9.10 6.23
N HIS A 104 -17.73 8.50 5.07
CA HIS A 104 -17.73 7.05 4.89
C HIS A 104 -16.35 6.39 4.90
N GLY A 105 -15.29 7.18 5.11
CA GLY A 105 -13.91 6.68 5.08
C GLY A 105 -13.59 5.78 6.27
N GLN A 106 -12.43 5.12 6.20
CA GLN A 106 -11.85 4.43 7.35
C GLN A 106 -11.73 5.39 8.53
N TYR A 107 -12.10 4.92 9.72
CA TYR A 107 -12.11 5.73 10.93
C TYR A 107 -11.32 5.09 12.08
N LEU A 108 -10.88 3.85 11.95
CA LEU A 108 -10.20 3.12 13.01
C LEU A 108 -8.97 2.38 12.48
N TRP A 109 -7.88 2.46 13.24
CA TRP A 109 -6.64 1.72 13.02
C TRP A 109 -6.13 1.17 14.35
N SER A 110 -5.66 -0.09 14.35
CA SER A 110 -4.94 -0.65 15.50
C SER A 110 -3.51 -0.15 15.50
N LEU A 111 -3.05 0.35 16.65
CA LEU A 111 -1.67 0.78 16.90
C LEU A 111 -0.84 -0.30 17.60
N GLY A 112 -1.41 -1.50 17.78
CA GLY A 112 -0.82 -2.55 18.62
C GLY A 112 -0.99 -2.26 20.11
N HIS A 113 -0.64 -3.25 20.94
CA HIS A 113 -0.66 -3.15 22.42
C HIS A 113 -2.00 -2.65 23.01
N GLY A 114 -3.12 -2.96 22.34
CA GLY A 114 -4.44 -2.53 22.75
C GLY A 114 -4.71 -1.03 22.62
N HIS A 115 -3.97 -0.34 21.75
CA HIS A 115 -4.17 1.08 21.44
C HIS A 115 -4.74 1.25 20.03
N PHE A 116 -5.54 2.29 19.86
CA PHE A 116 -6.24 2.58 18.61
C PHE A 116 -6.13 4.05 18.25
N LEU A 117 -6.07 4.32 16.95
CA LEU A 117 -6.24 5.63 16.36
C LEU A 117 -7.67 5.75 15.83
N LEU A 118 -8.40 6.75 16.30
CA LEU A 118 -9.75 7.10 15.83
C LEU A 118 -9.67 8.37 15.00
N ARG A 119 -10.27 8.35 13.81
CA ARG A 119 -10.45 9.54 12.97
C ARG A 119 -11.92 9.93 12.93
N ILE A 120 -12.20 11.15 13.38
CA ILE A 120 -13.48 11.81 13.17
C ILE A 120 -13.19 13.04 12.32
N ARG A 121 -13.58 12.97 11.04
CA ARG A 121 -13.29 14.01 10.03
C ARG A 121 -11.78 14.24 9.90
N ASP A 122 -11.29 15.37 10.41
CA ASP A 122 -9.91 15.85 10.29
C ASP A 122 -9.20 15.92 11.65
N THR A 123 -9.82 15.27 12.65
CA THR A 123 -9.27 15.11 13.99
C THR A 123 -8.94 13.65 14.22
N LEU A 124 -7.74 13.43 14.76
CA LEU A 124 -7.25 12.15 15.21
C LEU A 124 -7.17 12.15 16.74
N THR A 125 -7.79 11.14 17.34
CA THR A 125 -7.70 10.83 18.76
C THR A 125 -7.14 9.43 18.96
N THR A 126 -6.59 9.15 20.13
CA THR A 126 -6.14 7.81 20.51
C THR A 126 -6.88 7.34 21.75
N PHE A 127 -7.08 6.02 21.87
CA PHE A 127 -7.71 5.43 23.06
C PHE A 127 -7.21 3.99 23.28
N ALA A 128 -7.37 3.50 24.49
CA ALA A 128 -6.89 2.20 24.94
C ALA A 128 -7.98 1.46 25.75
N PRO A 129 -8.91 0.73 25.07
CA PRO A 129 -10.15 0.28 25.69
C PRO A 129 -9.95 -0.65 26.89
N LEU A 130 -9.01 -1.58 26.79
CA LEU A 130 -8.74 -2.53 27.87
C LEU A 130 -8.00 -1.88 29.04
N ALA A 131 -7.00 -1.04 28.75
CA ALA A 131 -6.24 -0.33 29.78
C ALA A 131 -7.14 0.62 30.59
N ASN A 132 -8.10 1.26 29.92
CA ASN A 132 -9.02 2.19 30.55
C ASN A 132 -10.26 1.50 31.17
N LEU A 133 -10.43 0.19 31.01
CA LEU A 133 -11.61 -0.54 31.49
C LEU A 133 -11.80 -0.38 33.01
N ALA A 134 -10.70 -0.47 33.78
CA ALA A 134 -10.73 -0.31 35.23
C ALA A 134 -11.12 1.11 35.71
N THR A 135 -11.00 2.12 34.85
CA THR A 135 -11.40 3.50 35.15
C THR A 135 -12.89 3.75 34.96
N GLY A 136 -13.62 2.80 34.36
CA GLY A 136 -15.01 2.97 33.95
C GLY A 136 -15.19 3.83 32.69
N GLN A 137 -14.09 4.25 32.04
CA GLN A 137 -14.08 5.04 30.81
C GLN A 137 -13.24 4.36 29.71
N PRO A 138 -13.59 3.13 29.27
CA PRO A 138 -12.78 2.36 28.32
C PRO A 138 -12.49 3.14 27.04
N PHE A 139 -13.47 3.86 26.50
CA PHE A 139 -13.34 4.63 25.28
C PHE A 139 -12.96 6.10 25.50
N ALA A 140 -12.28 6.41 26.62
CA ALA A 140 -11.75 7.76 26.82
C ALA A 140 -10.77 8.13 25.71
N GLU A 141 -11.12 9.17 24.95
CA GLU A 141 -10.34 9.67 23.82
C GLU A 141 -9.30 10.69 24.28
N HIS A 142 -8.08 10.55 23.77
CA HIS A 142 -6.98 11.48 23.97
C HIS A 142 -6.68 12.21 22.65
N PRO A 143 -6.72 13.56 22.62
CA PRO A 143 -6.33 14.32 21.45
C PRO A 143 -4.92 13.93 20.98
N PHE A 144 -4.77 13.72 19.67
CA PHE A 144 -3.51 13.25 19.11
C PHE A 144 -2.98 14.19 18.03
N LEU A 145 -3.70 14.33 16.92
CA LEU A 145 -3.36 15.23 15.82
C LEU A 145 -4.64 15.84 15.25
N SER A 146 -4.59 17.10 14.81
CA SER A 146 -5.70 17.76 14.14
C SER A 146 -5.18 18.67 13.04
N THR A 147 -5.97 18.86 11.98
CA THR A 147 -5.64 19.80 10.90
C THR A 147 -6.74 20.83 10.72
N ASP A 148 -6.39 22.11 10.86
CA ASP A 148 -7.37 23.21 10.79
C ASP A 148 -7.71 23.59 9.34
N ASP A 149 -6.71 23.65 8.45
CA ASP A 149 -6.83 24.17 7.08
C ASP A 149 -6.79 23.08 6.00
N ARG A 150 -6.59 21.82 6.41
CA ARG A 150 -6.49 20.67 5.50
C ARG A 150 -7.53 19.62 5.85
N ARG A 151 -7.84 18.80 4.85
CA ARG A 151 -8.65 17.60 4.98
C ARG A 151 -7.72 16.38 4.97
N ILE A 152 -7.92 15.44 5.89
CA ILE A 152 -7.24 14.15 5.87
C ILE A 152 -7.83 13.32 4.73
N ALA A 153 -6.97 12.93 3.78
CA ALA A 153 -7.35 12.13 2.62
C ALA A 153 -7.04 10.64 2.86
N VAL A 154 -5.84 10.35 3.39
CA VAL A 154 -5.35 8.98 3.61
C VAL A 154 -4.57 8.91 4.92
N ILE A 155 -4.72 7.81 5.64
CA ILE A 155 -3.90 7.44 6.79
C ILE A 155 -3.32 6.05 6.53
N ILE A 156 -2.00 5.93 6.65
CA ILE A 156 -1.27 4.68 6.44
C ILE A 156 -0.40 4.43 7.68
N LEU A 157 -0.44 3.21 8.21
CA LEU A 157 0.46 2.74 9.24
C LEU A 157 1.46 1.76 8.62
N SER A 158 2.71 1.80 9.11
CA SER A 158 3.68 0.72 8.85
C SER A 158 3.17 -0.62 9.41
N SER A 159 3.76 -1.72 8.94
CA SER A 159 3.43 -3.09 9.37
C SER A 159 3.51 -3.30 10.89
N ASP A 160 4.42 -2.57 11.54
CA ASP A 160 4.70 -2.64 12.97
C ASP A 160 4.02 -1.49 13.75
N ALA A 161 3.21 -0.67 13.08
CA ALA A 161 2.46 0.47 13.63
C ALA A 161 3.32 1.52 14.36
N ASP A 162 4.56 1.70 13.92
CA ASP A 162 5.56 2.61 14.49
C ASP A 162 5.85 3.85 13.60
N LEU A 163 5.32 3.86 12.38
CA LEU A 163 5.33 5.01 11.47
C LEU A 163 3.91 5.28 10.96
N LEU A 164 3.46 6.51 11.18
CA LEU A 164 2.19 7.03 10.71
C LEU A 164 2.41 8.00 9.55
N THR A 165 1.79 7.72 8.42
CA THR A 165 1.76 8.60 7.25
C THR A 165 0.37 9.20 7.10
N ILE A 166 0.29 10.53 7.09
CA ILE A 166 -0.96 11.28 6.91
C ILE A 166 -0.88 12.10 5.64
N GLU A 167 -1.73 11.75 4.67
CA GLU A 167 -1.90 12.53 3.46
C GLU A 167 -3.06 13.50 3.61
N THR A 168 -2.80 14.77 3.33
CA THR A 168 -3.76 15.85 3.54
C THR A 168 -3.88 16.72 2.30
N ILE A 169 -5.08 17.20 2.02
CA ILE A 169 -5.40 18.09 0.90
C ILE A 169 -5.86 19.42 1.48
N LYS A 170 -5.39 20.54 0.91
CA LYS A 170 -5.84 21.86 1.35
C LYS A 170 -7.35 21.98 1.18
N ARG A 171 -8.06 22.51 2.19
CA ARG A 171 -9.48 22.83 2.04
C ARG A 171 -9.62 23.98 1.05
N THR A 172 -10.27 23.71 -0.07
CA THR A 172 -10.71 24.75 -0.99
C THR A 172 -12.19 24.97 -0.72
N PRO A 173 -12.62 26.19 -0.34
CA PRO A 173 -14.04 26.49 -0.22
C PRO A 173 -14.77 26.11 -1.51
N PRO A 174 -15.99 25.56 -1.45
CA PRO A 174 -16.77 25.30 -2.66
C PRO A 174 -16.86 26.62 -3.45
N ALA A 175 -16.52 26.56 -4.74
CA ALA A 175 -16.65 27.73 -5.60
C ALA A 175 -18.11 28.19 -5.54
N PRO A 176 -18.37 29.51 -5.42
CA PRO A 176 -19.74 30.01 -5.36
C PRO A 176 -20.48 29.51 -6.61
N LYS A 177 -21.57 28.74 -6.40
CA LYS A 177 -22.42 28.23 -7.49
C LYS A 177 -22.82 29.42 -8.35
N ARG A 178 -22.21 29.54 -9.55
CA ARG A 178 -22.58 30.59 -10.50
C ARG A 178 -24.03 30.36 -10.88
N LYS A 179 -24.86 31.41 -10.78
CA LYS A 179 -26.25 31.34 -11.22
C LYS A 179 -26.27 30.95 -12.70
N THR A 180 -26.68 29.73 -13.00
CA THR A 180 -26.84 29.28 -14.39
C THR A 180 -27.94 30.15 -15.01
N PRO A 181 -27.65 30.93 -16.07
CA PRO A 181 -28.70 31.71 -16.72
C PRO A 181 -29.74 30.73 -17.30
N LEU A 182 -31.03 31.03 -17.09
CA LEU A 182 -32.15 30.19 -17.52
C LEU A 182 -32.17 29.98 -19.06
N PHE A 183 -31.52 30.90 -19.79
CA PHE A 183 -31.25 30.82 -21.22
C PHE A 183 -29.83 31.35 -21.49
N GLY A 184 -28.96 30.52 -22.05
CA GLY A 184 -27.59 30.88 -22.43
C GLY A 184 -26.64 29.67 -22.42
N PRO A 185 -25.48 29.76 -23.10
CA PRO A 185 -24.48 28.69 -23.06
C PRO A 185 -23.95 28.53 -21.63
N THR A 186 -23.89 27.28 -21.15
CA THR A 186 -23.29 26.96 -19.86
C THR A 186 -21.85 27.49 -19.84
N PRO A 187 -21.46 28.35 -18.89
CA PRO A 187 -20.08 28.80 -18.78
C PRO A 187 -19.16 27.59 -18.66
N VAL A 188 -18.12 27.52 -19.51
CA VAL A 188 -17.08 26.50 -19.40
C VAL A 188 -16.38 26.72 -18.06
N GLU A 189 -16.50 25.75 -17.16
CA GLU A 189 -15.85 25.80 -15.86
C GLU A 189 -14.33 25.64 -16.09
N PRO A 190 -13.48 26.52 -15.51
CA PRO A 190 -12.05 26.35 -15.63
C PRO A 190 -11.65 24.99 -15.06
N ALA A 191 -10.67 24.33 -15.70
CA ALA A 191 -10.17 23.06 -15.22
C ALA A 191 -9.73 23.19 -13.75
N PRO A 192 -10.13 22.27 -12.87
CA PRO A 192 -9.76 22.34 -11.45
C PRO A 192 -8.23 22.31 -11.31
N GLU A 193 -7.69 23.20 -10.48
CA GLU A 193 -6.26 23.19 -10.17
C GLU A 193 -5.86 21.82 -9.59
N PRO A 194 -4.67 21.29 -9.94
CA PRO A 194 -4.20 20.03 -9.41
C PRO A 194 -4.06 20.12 -7.89
N LYS A 195 -4.80 19.26 -7.18
CA LYS A 195 -4.82 19.23 -5.72
C LYS A 195 -3.46 18.73 -5.20
N VAL A 196 -2.64 19.65 -4.68
CA VAL A 196 -1.36 19.28 -4.04
C VAL A 196 -1.63 18.55 -2.73
N VAL A 197 -1.16 17.30 -2.65
CA VAL A 197 -1.20 16.47 -1.45
C VAL A 197 0.03 16.76 -0.61
N GLN A 198 -0.16 17.01 0.68
CA GLN A 198 0.92 17.08 1.66
C GLN A 198 0.92 15.78 2.46
N ILE A 199 2.06 15.09 2.42
CA ILE A 199 2.29 13.82 3.08
C ILE A 199 3.15 14.11 4.30
N ASN A 200 2.63 13.89 5.50
CA ASN A 200 3.35 14.08 6.76
C ASN A 200 3.66 12.73 7.38
N PHE A 201 4.87 12.58 7.91
CA PHE A 201 5.32 11.37 8.59
C PHE A 201 5.47 11.63 10.08
N TYR A 202 5.02 10.70 10.90
CA TYR A 202 5.14 10.74 12.36
C TYR A 202 5.65 9.39 12.86
N ARG A 203 6.72 9.41 13.66
CA ARG A 203 7.15 8.24 14.43
C ARG A 203 6.21 8.07 15.61
N LEU A 204 5.70 6.87 15.79
CA LEU A 204 4.78 6.53 16.86
C LEU A 204 5.54 5.86 18.00
N HIS A 205 5.31 6.36 19.21
CA HIS A 205 5.73 5.70 20.44
C HIS A 205 4.47 5.19 21.14
N VAL A 206 4.15 3.93 20.88
CA VAL A 206 3.01 3.24 21.47
C VAL A 206 3.48 2.56 22.76
N PRO A 207 3.00 2.99 23.94
CA PRO A 207 3.46 2.42 25.19
C PRO A 207 2.94 0.98 25.37
N THR A 208 3.74 0.15 26.03
CA THR A 208 3.34 -1.19 26.47
C THR A 208 2.66 -1.19 27.83
N GLU A 209 2.83 -0.10 28.59
CA GLU A 209 2.25 0.05 29.93
C GLU A 209 0.77 0.47 29.84
N PRO A 210 -0.13 -0.18 30.58
CA PRO A 210 -1.54 0.21 30.62
C PRO A 210 -1.73 1.67 31.05
N GLY A 211 -2.50 2.43 30.28
CA GLY A 211 -2.92 3.80 30.61
C GLY A 211 -1.94 4.89 30.21
N ALA A 212 -0.76 4.53 29.68
CA ALA A 212 0.14 5.50 29.05
C ALA A 212 -0.43 5.96 27.69
N GLN A 213 -0.12 7.20 27.31
CA GLN A 213 -0.61 7.79 26.06
C GLN A 213 0.34 7.54 24.90
N VAL A 214 -0.23 7.30 23.72
CA VAL A 214 0.51 7.26 22.45
C VAL A 214 1.10 8.64 22.17
N ARG A 215 2.37 8.69 21.77
CA ARG A 215 3.04 9.93 21.35
C ARG A 215 3.43 9.86 19.89
N ALA A 216 3.31 10.97 19.19
CA ALA A 216 3.81 11.16 17.83
C ALA A 216 4.97 12.17 17.83
N SER A 217 6.05 11.81 17.14
CA SER A 217 7.18 12.68 16.87
C SER A 217 7.20 13.00 15.37
N PRO A 218 7.11 14.27 14.94
CA PRO A 218 7.19 14.62 13.52
C PRO A 218 8.49 14.09 12.90
N ALA A 219 8.37 13.33 11.83
CA ALA A 219 9.48 12.67 11.17
C ALA A 219 9.78 13.25 9.79
N GLY A 220 8.93 14.11 9.22
CA GLY A 220 9.17 14.77 7.95
C GLY A 220 7.88 15.10 7.23
N ALA A 221 7.99 15.86 6.13
CA ALA A 221 6.85 16.14 5.26
C ALA A 221 7.31 16.32 3.81
N VAL A 222 6.51 15.84 2.87
CA VAL A 222 6.72 16.01 1.43
C VAL A 222 5.43 16.41 0.72
N ARG A 223 5.56 16.84 -0.54
CA ARG A 223 4.41 17.21 -1.38
C ARG A 223 4.37 16.32 -2.62
N SER A 224 3.17 15.92 -3.00
CA SER A 224 2.90 15.10 -4.19
C SER A 224 1.74 15.69 -5.00
N ARG A 225 1.67 15.32 -6.28
CA ARG A 225 0.55 15.67 -7.17
C ARG A 225 -0.69 14.78 -6.94
N GLY A 226 -0.54 13.70 -6.20
CA GLY A 226 -1.62 12.76 -5.89
C GLY A 226 -1.36 12.03 -4.58
N ALA A 227 -2.44 11.44 -4.06
CA ALA A 227 -2.39 10.52 -2.93
C ALA A 227 -1.79 9.19 -3.38
N GLY A 228 -1.00 8.54 -2.53
CA GLY A 228 -0.39 7.26 -2.89
C GLY A 228 0.27 6.57 -1.71
N SER A 229 0.36 5.24 -1.77
CA SER A 229 1.14 4.50 -0.80
C SER A 229 2.61 4.59 -1.16
N ILE A 230 3.41 5.12 -0.24
CA ILE A 230 4.86 5.06 -0.31
C ILE A 230 5.30 3.90 0.58
N PRO A 231 6.05 2.91 0.09
CA PRO A 231 6.55 1.81 0.90
C PRO A 231 7.65 2.32 1.84
N VAL A 232 7.23 2.89 2.97
CA VAL A 232 8.11 3.49 3.99
C VAL A 232 8.04 2.70 5.30
N SER A 233 9.17 2.66 6.00
CA SER A 233 9.30 2.20 7.37
C SER A 233 10.04 3.25 8.19
N VAL A 234 10.19 3.01 9.49
CA VAL A 234 10.97 3.88 10.38
C VAL A 234 12.44 3.98 9.99
N ALA A 235 13.00 2.98 9.27
CA ALA A 235 14.42 2.95 8.92
C ALA A 235 14.71 3.53 7.52
N GLY A 236 13.74 3.49 6.60
CA GLY A 236 13.93 3.92 5.22
C GLY A 236 12.70 3.69 4.33
N TYR A 237 12.91 3.67 3.01
CA TYR A 237 11.86 3.39 2.03
C TYR A 237 12.35 2.49 0.89
N LEU A 238 11.42 1.80 0.23
CA LEU A 238 11.71 1.01 -0.97
C LEU A 238 11.50 1.87 -2.23
N SER A 239 12.44 1.78 -3.17
CA SER A 239 12.31 2.33 -4.52
C SER A 239 12.28 1.18 -5.52
N THR A 240 11.32 1.22 -6.44
CA THR A 240 11.26 0.29 -7.58
C THR A 240 12.07 0.86 -8.74
N VAL A 241 13.02 0.08 -9.26
CA VAL A 241 13.88 0.45 -10.40
C VAL A 241 13.51 -0.42 -11.59
N ASP A 242 13.06 0.21 -12.67
CA ASP A 242 12.83 -0.47 -13.96
C ASP A 242 14.17 -0.77 -14.64
N GLN A 243 14.54 -2.04 -14.77
CA GLN A 243 15.76 -2.47 -15.45
C GLN A 243 15.51 -2.85 -16.92
N GLY A 244 14.31 -2.54 -17.44
CA GLY A 244 13.85 -2.94 -18.75
C GLY A 244 13.45 -4.41 -18.81
N HIS A 245 12.93 -4.83 -19.95
CA HIS A 245 12.61 -6.24 -20.22
C HIS A 245 11.74 -6.94 -19.17
N GLN A 246 10.80 -6.21 -18.55
CA GLN A 246 9.92 -6.77 -17.51
C GLN A 246 10.68 -7.23 -16.27
N HIS A 247 11.85 -6.64 -16.01
CA HIS A 247 12.68 -6.92 -14.86
C HIS A 247 12.77 -5.68 -13.98
N TYR A 248 12.35 -5.80 -12.72
CA TYR A 248 12.34 -4.69 -11.76
C TYR A 248 13.22 -5.02 -10.58
N ALA A 249 14.15 -4.14 -10.23
CA ALA A 249 14.90 -4.23 -8.99
C ALA A 249 14.26 -3.38 -7.88
N PHE A 250 14.66 -3.65 -6.64
CA PHE A 250 14.28 -2.82 -5.50
C PHE A 250 15.52 -2.31 -4.80
N ASP A 251 15.56 -1.01 -4.55
CA ASP A 251 16.61 -0.38 -3.77
C ASP A 251 15.98 0.08 -2.44
N PHE A 252 16.56 -0.32 -1.31
CA PHE A 252 16.18 0.23 -0.01
C PHE A 252 17.07 1.41 0.34
N HIS A 253 16.45 2.58 0.50
CA HIS A 253 17.11 3.79 0.89
C HIS A 253 16.89 4.03 2.39
N SER A 254 17.92 3.78 3.20
CA SER A 254 17.90 4.17 4.60
C SER A 254 17.91 5.69 4.74
N TYR A 255 17.29 6.23 5.79
CA TYR A 255 17.37 7.67 6.07
C TYR A 255 18.79 8.13 6.46
N ALA A 256 19.67 7.18 6.81
CA ALA A 256 21.10 7.41 7.02
C ALA A 256 21.90 7.56 5.71
N GLY A 257 21.26 7.44 4.54
CA GLY A 257 21.88 7.60 3.22
C GLY A 257 22.54 6.35 2.65
N LYS A 258 22.48 5.21 3.37
CA LYS A 258 22.87 3.90 2.83
C LYS A 258 21.78 3.40 1.87
N VAL A 259 22.21 2.89 0.72
CA VAL A 259 21.35 2.21 -0.26
C VAL A 259 21.72 0.74 -0.26
N ASP A 260 20.73 -0.12 -0.09
CA ASP A 260 20.86 -1.58 -0.17
C ASP A 260 20.09 -2.07 -1.40
N GLU A 261 20.81 -2.62 -2.38
CA GLU A 261 20.20 -3.28 -3.54
C GLU A 261 19.61 -4.62 -3.13
N LEU A 262 18.37 -4.87 -3.51
CA LEU A 262 17.61 -6.07 -3.15
C LEU A 262 17.37 -6.95 -4.38
N SER A 263 16.90 -8.18 -4.13
CA SER A 263 16.58 -9.12 -5.21
C SER A 263 15.55 -8.54 -6.18
N PRO A 264 15.73 -8.71 -7.50
CA PRO A 264 14.77 -8.24 -8.49
C PRO A 264 13.52 -9.12 -8.55
N PHE A 265 12.52 -8.67 -9.31
CA PHE A 265 11.25 -9.33 -9.55
C PHE A 265 10.82 -9.16 -11.00
N ASP A 266 10.49 -10.27 -11.65
CA ASP A 266 10.00 -10.26 -13.03
C ASP A 266 8.52 -9.89 -13.05
N SER A 267 8.19 -8.84 -13.81
CA SER A 267 6.80 -8.42 -13.97
C SER A 267 6.52 -7.72 -15.29
N THR A 268 5.38 -8.01 -15.90
CA THR A 268 4.92 -7.33 -17.11
C THR A 268 4.35 -5.93 -16.86
N CYS A 269 4.22 -5.52 -15.60
CA CYS A 269 3.75 -4.21 -15.17
C CYS A 269 4.62 -3.69 -14.02
N PRO A 270 4.64 -2.37 -13.72
CA PRO A 270 5.37 -1.84 -12.57
C PRO A 270 4.88 -2.52 -11.27
N PRO A 271 5.77 -3.21 -10.53
CA PRO A 271 5.38 -3.92 -9.33
C PRO A 271 5.20 -2.97 -8.15
N PHE A 272 4.39 -3.41 -7.19
CA PHE A 272 4.05 -2.64 -6.00
C PHE A 272 4.55 -3.34 -4.73
N PRO A 273 5.67 -2.90 -4.14
CA PRO A 273 6.20 -3.46 -2.90
C PRO A 273 5.47 -2.91 -1.66
N LEU A 274 5.37 -3.75 -0.62
CA LEU A 274 4.75 -3.43 0.66
C LEU A 274 5.49 -4.13 1.80
N PHE A 275 5.87 -3.38 2.84
CA PHE A 275 6.43 -3.97 4.06
C PHE A 275 5.38 -4.84 4.77
N VAL A 276 5.84 -5.99 5.28
CA VAL A 276 5.08 -6.88 6.17
C VAL A 276 5.74 -7.01 7.55
N SER A 277 7.00 -6.57 7.67
CA SER A 277 7.74 -6.34 8.90
C SER A 277 8.88 -5.33 8.62
N HIS A 278 9.66 -4.95 9.64
CA HIS A 278 10.85 -4.12 9.45
C HIS A 278 11.93 -4.73 8.54
N SER A 279 11.92 -6.05 8.36
CA SER A 279 12.97 -6.79 7.64
C SER A 279 12.48 -7.53 6.40
N GLU A 280 11.19 -7.48 6.10
CA GLU A 280 10.56 -8.26 5.04
C GLU A 280 9.47 -7.44 4.34
N PHE A 281 9.35 -7.65 3.04
CA PHE A 281 8.33 -7.03 2.22
C PHE A 281 7.79 -8.04 1.21
N ILE A 282 6.58 -7.80 0.75
CA ILE A 282 5.98 -8.53 -0.37
C ILE A 282 5.87 -7.62 -1.58
N VAL A 283 5.81 -8.22 -2.75
CA VAL A 283 5.71 -7.51 -4.02
C VAL A 283 4.54 -8.09 -4.79
N PHE A 284 3.66 -7.22 -5.27
CA PHE A 284 2.62 -7.59 -6.23
C PHE A 284 3.07 -7.24 -7.65
N GLY A 285 2.79 -8.12 -8.60
CA GLY A 285 2.95 -7.78 -10.02
C GLY A 285 2.20 -8.71 -10.96
N CYS A 286 2.41 -8.46 -12.25
CA CYS A 286 1.78 -9.13 -13.37
C CYS A 286 2.72 -10.16 -13.99
N ARG A 287 2.24 -11.36 -14.29
CA ARG A 287 2.98 -12.37 -15.09
C ARG A 287 2.63 -12.30 -16.58
N THR A 288 1.37 -11.99 -16.88
CA THR A 288 0.87 -11.86 -18.24
C THR A 288 -0.08 -10.67 -18.32
N GLY A 289 0.17 -9.75 -19.26
CA GLY A 289 -0.68 -8.57 -19.45
C GLY A 289 -0.53 -7.53 -18.34
N HIS A 290 -1.64 -7.00 -17.85
CA HIS A 290 -1.67 -5.90 -16.89
C HIS A 290 -2.40 -6.24 -15.58
N THR A 291 -2.81 -7.49 -15.40
CA THR A 291 -3.51 -7.94 -14.19
C THR A 291 -2.52 -8.50 -13.17
N ILE A 292 -2.67 -8.03 -11.92
CA ILE A 292 -1.87 -8.53 -10.80
C ILE A 292 -2.18 -10.02 -10.63
N SER A 293 -1.16 -10.85 -10.83
CA SER A 293 -1.27 -12.30 -10.92
C SER A 293 -0.12 -13.03 -10.23
N ALA A 294 0.79 -12.29 -9.60
CA ALA A 294 1.86 -12.82 -8.78
C ALA A 294 2.05 -12.02 -7.49
N VAL A 295 2.51 -12.73 -6.46
CA VAL A 295 3.02 -12.17 -5.22
C VAL A 295 4.34 -12.84 -4.88
N GLY A 296 5.36 -12.05 -4.57
CA GLY A 296 6.67 -12.52 -4.09
C GLY A 296 6.96 -12.02 -2.68
N GLY A 297 7.72 -12.78 -1.90
CA GLY A 297 8.21 -12.40 -0.58
C GLY A 297 9.72 -12.22 -0.57
N PHE A 298 10.17 -11.13 0.03
CA PHE A 298 11.56 -10.68 0.00
C PHE A 298 12.02 -10.26 1.40
N ASN A 299 13.32 -10.34 1.64
CA ASN A 299 13.93 -9.81 2.87
C ASN A 299 14.95 -8.70 2.59
N MET A 300 15.25 -7.95 3.65
CA MET A 300 16.21 -6.84 3.64
C MET A 300 17.69 -7.28 3.49
N ARG A 301 17.96 -8.60 3.44
CA ARG A 301 19.28 -9.14 3.09
C ARG A 301 19.45 -9.33 1.57
N GLY A 302 18.47 -8.86 0.79
CA GLY A 302 18.49 -8.92 -0.66
C GLY A 302 18.18 -10.30 -1.23
N GLN A 303 17.41 -11.13 -0.52
CA GLN A 303 17.00 -12.46 -1.00
C GLN A 303 15.51 -12.47 -1.33
N GLU A 304 15.16 -13.01 -2.50
CA GLU A 304 13.82 -13.53 -2.78
C GLU A 304 13.62 -14.83 -1.98
N MET A 305 12.58 -14.86 -1.16
CA MET A 305 12.29 -16.01 -0.29
C MET A 305 11.32 -16.99 -0.96
N TRP A 306 10.35 -16.47 -1.71
CA TRP A 306 9.34 -17.25 -2.41
C TRP A 306 8.58 -16.38 -3.42
N GLU A 307 8.00 -17.02 -4.44
CA GLU A 307 7.04 -16.41 -5.36
C GLU A 307 5.85 -17.35 -5.57
N GLN A 308 4.65 -16.78 -5.66
CA GLN A 308 3.41 -17.52 -5.92
C GLN A 308 2.52 -16.82 -6.94
N GLY A 309 1.81 -17.62 -7.73
CA GLY A 309 0.73 -17.13 -8.57
C GLY A 309 -0.52 -16.80 -7.74
N LEU A 310 -1.15 -15.68 -8.04
CA LEU A 310 -2.46 -15.31 -7.54
C LEU A 310 -3.52 -15.74 -8.54
N PHE A 311 -4.57 -16.39 -8.04
CA PHE A 311 -5.71 -16.80 -8.86
C PHE A 311 -6.83 -15.77 -8.81
N GLY A 312 -7.50 -15.62 -9.94
CA GLY A 312 -8.65 -14.73 -10.14
C GLY A 312 -8.22 -13.27 -10.29
N ASP A 313 -9.02 -12.51 -11.05
CA ASP A 313 -8.92 -11.06 -11.03
C ASP A 313 -9.46 -10.54 -9.71
N PHE A 314 -8.79 -9.55 -9.13
CA PHE A 314 -9.16 -8.98 -7.85
C PHE A 314 -8.86 -7.50 -7.79
N ILE A 315 -9.50 -6.83 -6.84
CA ILE A 315 -9.25 -5.41 -6.54
C ILE A 315 -8.79 -5.23 -5.11
N ALA A 316 -8.01 -4.15 -4.93
CA ALA A 316 -7.70 -3.55 -3.63
C ALA A 316 -7.31 -4.61 -2.57
N PRO A 317 -6.11 -5.22 -2.67
CA PRO A 317 -5.65 -6.11 -1.62
C PRO A 317 -5.58 -5.35 -0.31
N SER A 318 -6.09 -5.96 0.76
CA SER A 318 -6.01 -5.42 2.12
C SER A 318 -5.20 -6.36 2.99
N LEU A 319 -4.37 -5.80 3.85
CA LEU A 319 -3.45 -6.58 4.68
C LEU A 319 -3.63 -6.23 6.17
N VAL A 320 -3.44 -7.26 7.00
CA VAL A 320 -3.21 -7.11 8.44
C VAL A 320 -1.97 -7.92 8.80
N TYR A 321 -1.18 -7.40 9.72
CA TYR A 321 0.17 -7.90 10.01
C TYR A 321 0.24 -8.43 11.44
N ALA A 322 1.06 -9.48 11.64
CA ALA A 322 1.47 -9.98 12.95
C ALA A 322 2.98 -10.28 12.90
N PRO A 323 3.82 -9.23 12.80
CA PRO A 323 5.27 -9.37 12.58
C PRO A 323 5.99 -10.15 13.69
N SER A 324 5.46 -10.13 14.92
CA SER A 324 5.90 -10.93 16.07
C SER A 324 5.94 -12.44 15.80
N SER A 325 5.14 -12.91 14.85
CA SER A 325 5.01 -14.32 14.44
C SER A 325 5.47 -14.57 13.00
N GLY A 326 5.92 -13.52 12.31
CA GLY A 326 6.24 -13.58 10.88
C GLY A 326 5.03 -13.95 10.05
N ARG A 327 3.83 -13.46 10.39
CA ARG A 327 2.60 -13.74 9.64
C ARG A 327 1.93 -12.46 9.16
N PHE A 328 1.22 -12.58 8.05
CA PHE A 328 0.28 -11.56 7.59
C PHE A 328 -0.94 -12.24 6.99
N ALA A 329 -2.08 -11.56 7.00
CA ALA A 329 -3.27 -12.00 6.28
C ALA A 329 -3.54 -11.06 5.11
N LEU A 330 -3.81 -11.64 3.95
CA LEU A 330 -4.12 -10.95 2.71
C LEU A 330 -5.59 -11.21 2.34
N SER A 331 -6.37 -10.14 2.29
CA SER A 331 -7.72 -10.14 1.74
C SER A 331 -7.71 -9.74 0.27
N ARG A 332 -8.50 -10.45 -0.54
CA ARG A 332 -8.73 -10.14 -1.96
C ARG A 332 -10.23 -10.18 -2.25
N VAL A 333 -10.74 -9.12 -2.86
CA VAL A 333 -12.09 -9.08 -3.44
C VAL A 333 -12.01 -9.56 -4.88
N LEU A 334 -12.51 -10.76 -5.13
CA LEU A 334 -12.46 -11.44 -6.42
C LEU A 334 -13.58 -10.94 -7.33
N LEU A 335 -13.28 -10.86 -8.63
CA LEU A 335 -14.22 -10.46 -9.67
C LEU A 335 -14.64 -11.64 -10.55
N HIS A 336 -15.83 -11.54 -11.14
CA HIS A 336 -16.32 -12.47 -12.16
C HIS A 336 -15.59 -12.29 -13.50
N SER A 337 -15.15 -11.08 -13.79
CA SER A 337 -14.45 -10.69 -15.02
C SER A 337 -13.31 -9.72 -14.71
N SER A 338 -12.36 -9.63 -15.62
CA SER A 338 -11.22 -8.71 -15.49
C SER A 338 -11.69 -7.27 -15.34
N ALA A 339 -11.19 -6.59 -14.31
CA ALA A 339 -11.43 -5.17 -14.14
C ALA A 339 -10.81 -4.39 -15.30
N VAL A 340 -11.56 -3.44 -15.85
CA VAL A 340 -11.02 -2.42 -16.74
C VAL A 340 -10.57 -1.25 -15.88
N ALA A 341 -9.34 -0.78 -16.10
CA ALA A 341 -8.83 0.40 -15.41
C ALA A 341 -9.80 1.59 -15.58
N ASP A 342 -9.96 2.37 -14.52
CA ASP A 342 -10.80 3.59 -14.47
C ASP A 342 -12.31 3.41 -14.71
N GLN A 343 -12.82 2.17 -14.75
CA GLN A 343 -14.26 1.91 -14.76
C GLN A 343 -14.80 1.65 -13.35
N PRO A 344 -15.98 2.20 -12.99
CA PRO A 344 -16.63 1.86 -11.74
C PRO A 344 -17.04 0.39 -11.75
N ILE A 345 -16.63 -0.35 -10.72
CA ILE A 345 -16.93 -1.77 -10.57
C ILE A 345 -18.35 -1.90 -10.02
N SER A 346 -19.18 -2.64 -10.75
CA SER A 346 -20.56 -2.88 -10.33
C SER A 346 -20.61 -3.97 -9.25
N ALA A 347 -21.68 -3.97 -8.44
CA ALA A 347 -21.84 -4.99 -7.41
C ALA A 347 -21.93 -6.42 -7.97
N ASP A 348 -22.51 -6.55 -9.17
CA ASP A 348 -22.70 -7.84 -9.84
C ASP A 348 -21.39 -8.42 -10.41
N GLU A 349 -20.33 -7.62 -10.51
CA GLU A 349 -19.00 -8.09 -10.92
C GLU A 349 -18.22 -8.75 -9.79
N ILE A 350 -18.64 -8.56 -8.53
CA ILE A 350 -17.93 -9.05 -7.36
C ILE A 350 -18.41 -10.46 -7.01
N SER A 351 -17.49 -11.43 -7.02
CA SER A 351 -17.83 -12.84 -6.82
C SER A 351 -17.67 -13.30 -5.38
N ALA A 352 -16.58 -12.90 -4.72
CA ALA A 352 -16.26 -13.32 -3.36
C ALA A 352 -15.20 -12.41 -2.73
N GLN A 353 -15.04 -12.53 -1.41
CA GLN A 353 -13.88 -12.02 -0.69
C GLN A 353 -13.17 -13.19 -0.02
N THR A 354 -11.87 -13.32 -0.26
CA THR A 354 -11.04 -14.40 0.32
C THR A 354 -9.98 -13.79 1.21
N VAL A 355 -9.78 -14.36 2.38
CA VAL A 355 -8.69 -14.02 3.31
C VAL A 355 -7.76 -15.21 3.43
N VAL A 356 -6.47 -14.98 3.21
CA VAL A 356 -5.44 -16.01 3.32
C VAL A 356 -4.36 -15.57 4.29
N VAL A 357 -4.06 -16.40 5.28
CA VAL A 357 -2.96 -16.16 6.24
C VAL A 357 -1.70 -16.83 5.70
N TYR A 358 -0.63 -16.05 5.57
CA TYR A 358 0.67 -16.49 5.09
C TYR A 358 1.69 -16.51 6.21
N GLN A 359 2.58 -17.50 6.14
CA GLN A 359 3.87 -17.45 6.81
C GLN A 359 4.86 -16.67 5.93
N THR A 360 5.46 -15.62 6.47
CA THR A 360 6.24 -14.62 5.71
C THR A 360 7.53 -15.20 5.16
N ASP A 361 8.26 -16.04 5.92
CA ASP A 361 9.56 -16.57 5.49
C ASP A 361 9.47 -17.59 4.34
N SER A 362 8.33 -18.27 4.21
CA SER A 362 8.17 -19.39 3.27
C SER A 362 7.03 -19.23 2.28
N GLY A 363 6.18 -18.21 2.44
CA GLY A 363 4.95 -18.02 1.67
C GLY A 363 3.87 -19.07 1.94
N LYS A 364 4.05 -19.93 2.95
CA LYS A 364 3.11 -21.03 3.19
C LYS A 364 1.75 -20.47 3.58
N GLN A 365 0.70 -20.88 2.85
CA GLN A 365 -0.68 -20.59 3.20
C GLN A 365 -1.07 -21.45 4.41
N ILE A 366 -1.33 -20.80 5.54
CA ILE A 366 -1.68 -21.45 6.81
C ILE A 366 -3.19 -21.70 6.86
N LEU A 367 -3.97 -20.71 6.43
CA LEU A 367 -5.43 -20.73 6.43
C LEU A 367 -5.94 -19.97 5.22
N ARG A 368 -7.02 -20.45 4.62
CA ARG A 368 -7.84 -19.73 3.67
C ARG A 368 -9.28 -19.77 4.16
N ALA A 369 -9.93 -18.61 4.21
CA ALA A 369 -11.33 -18.48 4.57
C ALA A 369 -12.02 -17.46 3.66
N ASP A 370 -13.33 -17.59 3.52
CA ASP A 370 -14.15 -16.67 2.73
C ASP A 370 -14.89 -15.72 3.66
N CYS A 371 -15.00 -14.44 3.27
CA CYS A 371 -15.72 -13.43 4.03
C CYS A 371 -17.07 -13.13 3.38
N THR A 372 -18.11 -13.05 4.21
CA THR A 372 -19.43 -12.59 3.81
C THR A 372 -20.00 -11.70 4.92
N PRO A 373 -20.51 -10.49 4.63
CA PRO A 373 -20.55 -9.85 3.32
C PRO A 373 -19.16 -9.44 2.83
N VAL A 374 -19.04 -9.23 1.52
CA VAL A 374 -17.83 -8.66 0.91
C VAL A 374 -17.70 -7.20 1.31
N GLU A 375 -16.58 -6.82 1.91
CA GLU A 375 -16.26 -5.44 2.29
C GLU A 375 -14.99 -4.99 1.58
N ARG A 376 -15.14 -4.09 0.59
CA ARG A 376 -14.02 -3.61 -0.22
C ARG A 376 -13.00 -2.79 0.58
N ALA A 377 -13.42 -2.19 1.70
CA ALA A 377 -12.52 -1.50 2.62
C ALA A 377 -11.57 -2.46 3.36
N GLY A 378 -11.84 -3.77 3.38
CA GLY A 378 -10.92 -4.78 3.93
C GLY A 378 -10.78 -4.74 5.45
N GLN A 379 -11.83 -4.39 6.19
CA GLN A 379 -11.81 -4.24 7.64
C GLN A 379 -12.68 -5.25 8.39
N ASN A 380 -13.25 -6.22 7.67
CA ASN A 380 -14.04 -7.33 8.21
C ASN A 380 -13.20 -8.55 8.63
N PHE A 381 -11.89 -8.39 8.80
CA PHE A 381 -10.99 -9.43 9.33
C PHE A 381 -9.82 -8.81 10.11
N ALA A 382 -9.28 -9.58 11.06
CA ALA A 382 -8.13 -9.20 11.88
C ALA A 382 -7.30 -10.43 12.24
N LEU A 383 -5.99 -10.23 12.29
CA LEU A 383 -5.02 -11.22 12.79
C LEU A 383 -4.63 -10.82 14.22
N ALA A 384 -4.59 -11.78 15.13
CA ALA A 384 -4.20 -11.54 16.52
C ALA A 384 -2.75 -11.04 16.59
N PRO A 385 -2.38 -10.22 17.61
CA PRO A 385 -1.01 -9.72 17.76
C PRO A 385 0.06 -10.82 17.87
N ASP A 386 -0.30 -12.02 18.34
CA ASP A 386 0.57 -13.20 18.35
C ASP A 386 0.57 -14.00 17.02
N GLY A 387 -0.28 -13.61 16.06
CA GLY A 387 -0.50 -14.29 14.78
C GLY A 387 -1.04 -15.71 14.89
N LEU A 388 -1.59 -16.10 16.04
CA LEU A 388 -2.11 -17.46 16.29
C LEU A 388 -3.63 -17.55 16.16
N SER A 389 -4.32 -16.45 15.87
CA SER A 389 -5.75 -16.48 15.57
C SER A 389 -6.16 -15.46 14.52
N LEU A 390 -7.06 -15.86 13.63
CA LEU A 390 -7.72 -14.98 12.66
C LEU A 390 -9.18 -14.81 13.07
N ALA A 391 -9.62 -13.57 13.26
CA ALA A 391 -11.03 -13.23 13.38
C ALA A 391 -11.53 -12.68 12.04
N LEU A 392 -12.71 -13.09 11.59
CA LEU A 392 -13.35 -12.54 10.40
C LEU A 392 -14.86 -12.51 10.55
N ILE A 393 -15.52 -11.69 9.73
CA ILE A 393 -16.97 -11.66 9.64
C ILE A 393 -17.41 -12.60 8.52
N HIS A 394 -18.29 -13.53 8.88
CA HIS A 394 -18.91 -14.46 7.96
C HIS A 394 -20.40 -14.60 8.26
N ALA A 395 -21.21 -14.25 7.26
CA ALA A 395 -22.65 -14.03 7.34
C ALA A 395 -23.03 -13.05 8.45
N ASP A 396 -23.60 -13.57 9.53
CA ASP A 396 -24.16 -12.85 10.67
C ASP A 396 -23.35 -13.08 11.96
N ALA A 397 -22.12 -13.56 11.83
CA ALA A 397 -21.29 -13.93 12.96
C ALA A 397 -19.83 -13.50 12.78
N ILE A 398 -19.15 -13.36 13.92
CA ILE A 398 -17.69 -13.36 13.99
C ILE A 398 -17.25 -14.82 14.03
N GLU A 399 -16.37 -15.21 13.13
CA GLU A 399 -15.70 -16.51 13.14
C GLU A 399 -14.24 -16.33 13.54
N ILE A 400 -13.81 -17.10 14.55
CA ILE A 400 -12.47 -17.05 15.12
C ILE A 400 -11.79 -18.38 14.85
N TYR A 401 -10.81 -18.34 13.97
CA TYR A 401 -10.00 -19.47 13.56
C TYR A 401 -8.73 -19.50 14.41
N ARG A 402 -8.45 -20.63 15.05
CA ARG A 402 -7.15 -20.88 15.66
C ARG A 402 -6.16 -21.31 14.58
N LEU A 403 -5.01 -20.67 14.57
CA LEU A 403 -3.92 -21.00 13.66
C LEU A 403 -2.93 -21.92 14.37
N PRO A 404 -2.23 -22.82 13.64
CA PRO A 404 -1.19 -23.64 14.22
C PRO A 404 -0.12 -22.78 14.91
N PRO A 405 0.49 -23.26 16.01
CA PRO A 405 1.66 -22.62 16.60
C PRO A 405 2.82 -22.60 15.61
N LEU A 406 3.79 -21.71 15.84
CA LEU A 406 5.02 -21.67 15.05
C LEU A 406 5.83 -22.95 15.28
N THR A 407 6.38 -23.48 14.20
CA THR A 407 7.41 -24.52 14.27
C THR A 407 8.74 -23.92 14.70
N PRO A 408 9.70 -24.71 15.24
CA PRO A 408 11.02 -24.19 15.61
C PRO A 408 11.77 -23.52 14.44
N LYS A 409 11.52 -23.97 13.21
CA LYS A 409 12.08 -23.34 12.00
C LYS A 409 11.49 -21.94 11.79
N GLU A 410 10.18 -21.81 11.89
CA GLU A 410 9.47 -20.52 11.74
C GLU A 410 9.89 -19.55 12.86
N GLU A 411 9.99 -20.01 14.12
CA GLU A 411 10.49 -19.16 15.23
C GLU A 411 11.91 -18.64 14.98
N ASN A 412 12.80 -19.49 14.45
CA ASN A 412 14.16 -19.08 14.11
C ASN A 412 14.17 -18.10 12.92
N ALA A 413 13.29 -18.28 11.94
CA ALA A 413 13.14 -17.36 10.83
C ALA A 413 12.67 -15.97 11.31
N VAL A 414 11.68 -15.92 12.22
CA VAL A 414 11.21 -14.67 12.84
C VAL A 414 12.32 -13.96 13.60
N LYS A 415 13.08 -14.70 14.43
CA LYS A 415 14.23 -14.12 15.15
C LYS A 415 15.30 -13.60 14.19
N LEU A 416 15.58 -14.34 13.12
CA LEU A 416 16.53 -13.91 12.10
C LEU A 416 16.04 -12.65 11.37
N ALA A 417 14.76 -12.58 11.03
CA ALA A 417 14.12 -11.42 10.42
C ALA A 417 14.28 -10.18 11.32
N GLN A 418 13.84 -10.29 12.59
CA GLN A 418 13.96 -9.21 13.58
C GLN A 418 15.40 -8.73 13.78
N THR A 419 16.37 -9.64 13.86
CA THR A 419 17.79 -9.28 14.02
C THR A 419 18.46 -8.75 12.73
N SER A 420 17.85 -9.00 11.57
CA SER A 420 18.31 -8.50 10.27
C SER A 420 17.62 -7.20 9.85
N ALA A 421 16.69 -6.68 10.67
CA ALA A 421 16.00 -5.43 10.39
C ALA A 421 17.02 -4.28 10.24
N PRO A 422 16.85 -3.40 9.22
CA PRO A 422 17.66 -2.20 9.13
C PRO A 422 17.57 -1.38 10.43
N PRO A 423 18.67 -0.76 10.87
CA PRO A 423 18.67 -0.04 12.13
C PRO A 423 17.70 1.14 12.08
N GLU A 424 16.82 1.19 13.08
CA GLU A 424 15.97 2.35 13.32
C GLU A 424 16.82 3.58 13.62
N ASN A 425 16.36 4.74 13.18
CA ASN A 425 17.02 6.00 13.42
C ASN A 425 16.00 7.15 13.47
N ASP A 426 16.35 8.21 14.19
CA ASP A 426 15.51 9.40 14.33
C ASP A 426 15.73 10.42 13.21
N LEU A 427 16.38 10.02 12.11
CA LEU A 427 16.62 10.94 11.00
C LEU A 427 15.28 11.28 10.30
N PRO A 428 15.16 12.50 9.75
CA PRO A 428 13.97 12.89 9.02
C PRO A 428 13.74 12.01 7.79
N VAL A 429 12.49 11.63 7.55
CA VAL A 429 12.02 11.00 6.32
C VAL A 429 12.29 11.96 5.16
N ARG A 430 13.24 11.58 4.32
CA ARG A 430 13.60 12.28 3.09
C ARG A 430 13.69 11.25 1.97
N PHE A 431 12.99 11.51 0.89
CA PHE A 431 13.20 10.76 -0.34
C PHE A 431 14.40 11.37 -1.05
N ALA A 432 15.30 10.52 -1.55
CA ALA A 432 16.34 10.97 -2.45
C ALA A 432 15.65 11.73 -3.58
N THR A 433 15.92 13.03 -3.66
CA THR A 433 15.39 13.87 -4.73
C THR A 433 15.84 13.20 -6.03
N GLN A 434 14.91 12.78 -6.88
CA GLN A 434 15.26 12.58 -8.29
C GLN A 434 15.87 13.92 -8.71
N LEU A 435 17.19 13.97 -8.83
CA LEU A 435 17.97 15.14 -9.20
C LEU A 435 17.57 15.52 -10.63
N SER A 436 16.43 16.18 -10.79
CA SER A 436 16.22 17.06 -11.91
C SER A 436 17.13 18.26 -11.66
N PRO A 437 18.10 18.55 -12.53
CA PRO A 437 18.90 19.75 -12.37
C PRO A 437 17.93 20.94 -12.52
N SER A 438 17.59 21.59 -11.41
CA SER A 438 16.93 22.88 -11.47
C SER A 438 17.92 23.83 -12.12
N ALA A 439 17.53 24.37 -13.27
CA ALA A 439 18.19 25.49 -13.90
C ALA A 439 18.38 26.59 -12.85
N GLU A 440 19.63 27.03 -12.72
CA GLU A 440 20.01 28.18 -11.91
C GLU A 440 19.18 29.40 -12.31
N GLU A 441 18.35 29.87 -11.38
CA GLU A 441 17.89 31.26 -11.37
C GLU A 441 19.10 32.16 -11.06
N ALA A 442 19.79 32.61 -12.11
CA ALA A 442 20.36 33.95 -12.13
C ALA A 442 19.18 34.92 -12.32
N ASP A 443 19.05 36.09 -11.71
CA ASP A 443 20.01 36.99 -11.10
C ASP A 443 19.20 37.99 -10.25
N SER A 444 19.75 38.45 -9.13
CA SER A 444 19.18 39.54 -8.33
C SER A 444 20.30 40.46 -7.91
N THR A 445 20.64 41.42 -8.77
CA THR A 445 21.29 42.66 -8.36
C THR A 445 20.31 43.81 -8.42
N VAL A 446 20.00 44.32 -7.22
CA VAL A 446 19.31 45.58 -6.95
C VAL A 446 20.28 46.73 -7.19
N GLN A 447 19.84 47.76 -7.94
CA GLN A 447 20.33 49.13 -7.78
C GLN A 447 19.15 50.14 -7.95
N PRO A 448 19.15 51.28 -7.22
CA PRO A 448 17.96 52.09 -6.99
C PRO A 448 17.83 53.37 -7.86
N GLU A 449 16.57 53.79 -8.01
CA GLU A 449 16.01 55.13 -8.29
C GLU A 449 16.60 56.04 -9.38
N ALA A 450 15.76 56.34 -10.40
CA ALA A 450 15.38 57.71 -10.77
C ALA A 450 14.14 57.73 -11.70
N GLN A 451 13.09 58.44 -11.28
CA GLN A 451 12.03 59.02 -12.14
C GLN A 451 12.40 60.50 -12.44
N PRO A 452 11.76 61.26 -13.37
CA PRO A 452 10.42 61.07 -13.98
C PRO A 452 10.23 61.45 -15.48
N ALA A 453 8.99 61.21 -15.95
CA ALA A 453 8.15 62.08 -16.81
C ALA A 453 7.96 61.81 -18.32
N ASN A 454 6.66 61.64 -18.65
CA ASN A 454 5.86 62.15 -19.78
C ASN A 454 5.85 61.47 -21.17
N ALA A 455 4.74 60.73 -21.38
CA ALA A 455 3.68 60.95 -22.38
C ALA A 455 4.01 61.23 -23.86
N VAL A 456 3.41 60.43 -24.75
CA VAL A 456 2.38 60.80 -25.77
C VAL A 456 2.40 59.78 -26.93
N ALA A 457 1.23 59.18 -27.22
CA ALA A 457 0.92 58.46 -28.47
C ALA A 457 0.48 59.48 -29.56
N PRO A 458 0.54 59.18 -30.88
CA PRO A 458 -0.50 58.33 -31.49
C PRO A 458 -0.08 57.49 -32.73
N THR A 459 -0.91 56.48 -33.01
CA THR A 459 -1.14 55.70 -34.26
C THR A 459 -1.64 56.58 -35.43
N PRO A 460 -2.05 56.09 -36.63
CA PRO A 460 -1.89 54.80 -37.34
C PRO A 460 -1.60 54.94 -38.88
N GLY A 461 -1.43 53.82 -39.61
CA GLY A 461 -1.53 53.84 -41.08
C GLY A 461 -1.31 52.50 -41.79
N ASN A 462 -2.40 51.79 -42.09
CA ASN A 462 -2.53 50.59 -42.93
C ASN A 462 -1.96 50.74 -44.36
N SER A 463 -1.46 49.65 -44.96
CA SER A 463 -2.08 48.99 -46.14
C SER A 463 -1.22 47.85 -46.71
N THR A 464 -1.85 46.68 -46.85
CA THR A 464 -1.47 45.48 -47.65
C THR A 464 -2.09 45.60 -49.07
N PRO A 465 -1.97 44.61 -49.98
CA PRO A 465 -0.85 43.94 -50.68
C PRO A 465 -1.13 44.03 -52.22
N PRO A 466 -1.00 43.00 -53.11
CA PRO A 466 -0.05 41.88 -53.30
C PRO A 466 0.57 41.87 -54.73
N ASP A 467 1.39 40.87 -55.05
CA ASP A 467 1.10 39.84 -56.09
C ASP A 467 2.31 39.39 -56.95
N ALA A 468 2.32 38.06 -57.18
CA ALA A 468 2.84 37.28 -58.33
C ALA A 468 4.29 37.48 -58.86
N ALA A 469 5.00 36.52 -59.43
CA ALA A 469 4.94 35.05 -59.55
C ALA A 469 6.20 34.62 -60.36
N GLN A 470 6.42 33.30 -60.47
CA GLN A 470 7.14 32.58 -61.55
C GLN A 470 8.68 32.34 -61.46
N THR A 471 9.03 31.15 -60.95
CA THR A 471 9.75 30.00 -61.56
C THR A 471 10.32 30.10 -63.01
N PRO A 472 11.18 29.16 -63.54
CA PRO A 472 12.18 28.23 -62.97
C PRO A 472 13.49 28.12 -63.88
N PRO A 473 14.20 26.96 -64.10
CA PRO A 473 15.66 26.82 -63.96
C PRO A 473 16.39 26.52 -65.31
N PRO A 474 17.69 26.10 -65.37
CA PRO A 474 18.02 24.65 -65.26
C PRO A 474 19.45 24.28 -64.76
N ALA A 475 19.52 23.03 -64.25
CA ALA A 475 20.48 21.93 -64.47
C ALA A 475 22.03 22.07 -64.32
N ASP A 476 22.53 21.23 -63.40
CA ASP A 476 23.66 20.28 -63.48
C ASP A 476 25.06 20.71 -63.94
N THR A 477 26.03 20.63 -63.01
CA THR A 477 27.27 19.84 -63.17
C THR A 477 28.02 19.66 -61.84
N ALA A 478 28.40 18.42 -61.53
CA ALA A 478 29.36 18.01 -60.49
C ALA A 478 30.80 17.88 -61.10
N PRO A 479 31.89 17.46 -60.42
CA PRO A 479 32.26 17.46 -58.98
C PRO A 479 33.72 17.94 -58.67
N ALA A 480 34.05 17.99 -57.36
CA ALA A 480 35.38 17.87 -56.69
C ALA A 480 36.27 19.14 -56.57
N PRO A 481 37.25 19.23 -55.62
CA PRO A 481 37.63 18.35 -54.49
C PRO A 481 37.73 19.07 -53.11
N LYS A 482 37.97 18.30 -52.05
CA LYS A 482 38.22 18.73 -50.65
C LYS A 482 39.37 19.76 -50.52
N PRO A 483 39.32 20.61 -49.49
CA PRO A 483 40.37 20.52 -48.47
C PRO A 483 39.85 20.57 -47.03
N SER A 484 40.63 19.91 -46.18
CA SER A 484 40.58 19.81 -44.74
C SER A 484 40.71 21.18 -44.05
N GLY A 485 40.00 21.38 -42.94
CA GLY A 485 40.20 22.48 -42.00
C GLY A 485 39.22 22.38 -40.84
N ASP A 486 39.77 22.19 -39.64
CA ASP A 486 39.10 21.96 -38.36
C ASP A 486 38.11 23.07 -37.95
N ALA A 487 36.93 22.69 -37.44
CA ALA A 487 36.14 23.48 -36.49
C ALA A 487 35.00 22.66 -35.84
N VAL A 488 35.21 22.33 -34.56
CA VAL A 488 34.29 22.33 -33.41
C VAL A 488 32.77 22.57 -33.66
N GLN A 489 31.97 21.51 -33.47
CA GLN A 489 30.57 21.42 -32.94
C GLN A 489 30.20 19.92 -33.04
N ALA A 490 29.48 19.25 -32.15
CA ALA A 490 28.28 19.63 -31.42
C ALA A 490 28.06 18.68 -30.21
N SER A 491 27.21 19.17 -29.31
CA SER A 491 26.51 18.47 -28.23
C SER A 491 26.21 16.98 -28.49
N GLY A 492 26.80 16.11 -27.66
CA GLY A 492 26.43 14.71 -27.58
C GLY A 492 25.26 14.52 -26.61
N ASP A 493 24.32 13.67 -27.03
CA ASP A 493 23.28 13.07 -26.19
C ASP A 493 23.87 12.43 -24.92
N PRO A 494 23.13 12.39 -23.80
CA PRO A 494 23.56 11.64 -22.63
C PRO A 494 23.63 10.15 -22.96
N SER A 495 24.78 9.55 -22.59
CA SER A 495 25.04 8.11 -22.69
C SER A 495 23.97 7.31 -21.94
N PRO A 496 23.52 6.15 -22.47
CA PRO A 496 22.62 5.25 -21.75
C PRO A 496 23.25 4.81 -20.42
N GLU A 497 22.44 4.77 -19.37
CA GLU A 497 22.79 4.25 -18.05
C GLU A 497 23.43 2.88 -18.19
N GLU A 498 24.60 2.73 -17.57
CA GLU A 498 25.40 1.51 -17.60
C GLU A 498 24.57 0.35 -16.99
N HIS A 499 24.36 -0.71 -17.78
CA HIS A 499 23.66 -1.91 -17.32
C HIS A 499 24.26 -2.41 -16.00
N ARG A 500 23.44 -2.45 -14.94
CA ARG A 500 23.83 -2.93 -13.61
C ARG A 500 24.34 -4.37 -13.71
N LYS A 501 25.45 -4.67 -13.03
CA LYS A 501 25.94 -6.05 -12.91
C LYS A 501 25.04 -6.80 -11.92
N PRO A 502 24.39 -7.91 -12.32
CA PRO A 502 23.52 -8.64 -11.42
C PRO A 502 24.31 -9.18 -10.21
N PRO A 503 23.71 -9.19 -9.01
CA PRO A 503 24.31 -9.88 -7.86
C PRO A 503 24.49 -11.36 -8.21
N THR A 504 25.73 -11.84 -8.07
CA THR A 504 26.14 -13.18 -8.48
C THR A 504 25.67 -14.22 -7.46
N LEU A 505 24.44 -14.71 -7.62
CA LEU A 505 23.90 -15.83 -6.81
C LEU A 505 24.04 -17.22 -7.47
N TYR A 506 24.57 -17.31 -8.69
CA TYR A 506 24.79 -18.59 -9.39
C TYR A 506 26.26 -18.84 -9.71
N THR A 507 27.07 -19.14 -8.69
CA THR A 507 28.27 -19.98 -8.88
C THR A 507 28.26 -21.09 -7.83
N LEU A 508 27.78 -22.27 -8.23
CA LEU A 508 28.01 -23.49 -7.47
C LEU A 508 29.51 -23.84 -7.55
N PRO A 509 30.20 -24.05 -6.42
CA PRO A 509 31.63 -24.36 -6.43
C PRO A 509 31.85 -25.86 -6.67
N THR A 510 31.63 -26.35 -7.89
CA THR A 510 32.30 -27.55 -8.43
C THR A 510 31.87 -27.75 -9.88
N ASP A 511 32.68 -27.28 -10.81
CA ASP A 511 32.84 -27.93 -12.11
C ASP A 511 34.29 -27.75 -12.56
N LYS A 512 35.12 -28.75 -12.20
CA LYS A 512 36.43 -28.94 -12.82
C LYS A 512 36.21 -29.70 -14.13
N PRO A 513 36.75 -29.23 -15.27
CA PRO A 513 36.68 -29.98 -16.50
C PRO A 513 37.62 -31.19 -16.42
N SER A 514 37.07 -32.38 -16.66
CA SER A 514 37.82 -33.62 -16.83
C SER A 514 38.34 -33.72 -18.26
N ASP A 515 39.65 -33.90 -18.39
CA ASP A 515 40.34 -34.23 -19.63
C ASP A 515 39.86 -35.59 -20.22
N ARG A 516 39.53 -35.53 -21.52
CA ARG A 516 39.73 -36.49 -22.65
C ARG A 516 40.19 -37.94 -22.37
N PRO A 517 39.82 -38.95 -23.21
CA PRO A 517 40.22 -38.91 -24.64
C PRO A 517 39.28 -39.54 -25.68
N SER A 518 39.64 -39.21 -26.93
CA SER A 518 39.16 -39.69 -28.22
C SER A 518 39.29 -41.20 -28.42
N SER A 519 38.29 -41.83 -29.03
CA SER A 519 38.52 -42.97 -29.91
C SER A 519 37.57 -42.93 -31.11
N SER A 520 38.16 -42.70 -32.26
CA SER A 520 37.70 -43.23 -33.55
C SER A 520 37.50 -44.74 -33.43
N ASP A 521 36.34 -45.25 -33.83
CA ASP A 521 36.30 -46.35 -34.81
C ASP A 521 34.87 -46.59 -35.29
N ARG A 522 34.74 -46.56 -36.61
CA ARG A 522 33.57 -46.93 -37.40
C ARG A 522 33.96 -48.22 -38.12
N PRO A 523 33.08 -49.23 -38.16
CA PRO A 523 32.96 -49.99 -39.39
C PRO A 523 31.54 -50.03 -39.92
N LYS A 524 31.50 -50.27 -41.22
CA LYS A 524 30.38 -50.22 -42.14
C LYS A 524 29.59 -51.53 -42.19
N ASP A 525 28.40 -51.38 -42.77
CA ASP A 525 27.66 -52.30 -43.67
C ASP A 525 26.56 -53.24 -43.10
N THR A 526 25.30 -52.79 -43.26
CA THR A 526 24.17 -53.31 -44.10
C THR A 526 23.78 -54.82 -44.07
N PRO A 527 22.59 -55.20 -44.60
CA PRO A 527 21.22 -55.14 -44.06
C PRO A 527 20.56 -56.54 -43.85
N GLN A 528 19.40 -56.57 -43.20
CA GLN A 528 18.26 -57.45 -43.56
C GLN A 528 16.94 -56.77 -43.20
#